data_AF-A0AA42EAW2-F1
#
_entry.id   AF-A0AA42EAW2-F1
#
_cell.length_a   1.000
_cell.length_b   1.000
_cell.length_c   1.000
_cell.angle_alpha   90.00
_cell.angle_beta   90.00
_cell.angle_gamma   90.00
#
_symmetry.space_group_name_H-M   'P 1'
#
loop_
_entity.id
_entity.type
_entity.pdbx_description
1 polymer ?
#
loop_
_entity_poly.entity_id
_entity_poly.type
_entity_poly.pdbx_seq_one_letter_code
_entity_poly.pdbx_strand_id
1 'polypeptide(L)' 'MAVPYRRDAFRAVCAVRIGTDLWVVHAFQKKSTQGIETPKHEIDVVRERLKRLREQET' A
#
# COMPACT_ATOMS: atom_id res chain seq x y z
N MET A 1 2.77 17.51 -30.52
CA MET A 1 2.66 17.89 -29.09
C MET A 1 2.76 16.61 -28.27
N ALA A 2 3.82 16.44 -27.47
CA ALA A 2 3.97 15.30 -26.57
C ALA A 2 3.51 15.72 -25.17
N VAL A 3 2.50 15.05 -24.63
CA VAL A 3 2.02 15.26 -23.26
C VAL A 3 2.98 14.54 -22.31
N PRO A 4 3.58 15.19 -21.31
CA PRO A 4 4.45 14.49 -20.37
C PRO A 4 3.62 13.53 -19.51
N TYR A 5 3.69 12.23 -19.82
CA TYR A 5 3.13 11.17 -18.98
C TYR A 5 4.00 11.03 -17.72
N ARG A 6 3.51 11.51 -16.56
CA ARG A 6 4.21 11.33 -15.28
C ARG A 6 4.26 9.83 -14.95
N ARG A 7 5.43 9.21 -15.12
CA ARG A 7 5.72 7.87 -14.58
C ARG A 7 5.92 7.97 -13.08
N ASP A 8 4.82 8.15 -12.37
CA ASP A 8 4.81 8.06 -10.93
C ASP A 8 5.05 6.59 -10.54
N ALA A 9 6.27 6.25 -10.11
CA ALA A 9 6.66 4.88 -9.77
C ALA A 9 6.09 4.46 -8.40
N PHE A 10 5.04 3.64 -8.41
CA PHE A 10 4.54 2.95 -7.22
C PHE A 10 5.58 1.90 -6.79
N ARG A 11 6.06 1.97 -5.56
CA ARG A 11 7.20 1.15 -5.10
C ARG A 11 6.83 0.11 -4.05
N ALA A 12 5.62 0.17 -3.48
CA ALA A 12 5.21 -0.77 -2.45
C ALA A 12 3.72 -1.07 -2.52
N VAL A 13 3.39 -2.35 -2.46
CA VAL A 13 2.04 -2.90 -2.37
C VAL A 13 2.02 -3.83 -1.16
N CYS A 14 1.10 -3.61 -0.22
CA CYS A 14 0.88 -4.50 0.90
C CYS A 14 -0.28 -5.44 0.57
N ALA A 15 0.05 -6.70 0.30
CA ALA A 15 -0.92 -7.77 0.13
C ALA A 15 -0.94 -8.68 1.36
N VAL A 16 -2.13 -9.13 1.76
CA VAL A 16 -2.32 -10.11 2.83
C VAL A 16 -3.21 -11.23 2.35
N ARG A 17 -2.93 -12.45 2.82
CA ARG A 17 -3.80 -13.60 2.59
C ARG A 17 -4.71 -13.78 3.80
N ILE A 18 -6.01 -13.82 3.56
CA ILE A 18 -7.03 -14.10 4.57
C ILE A 18 -7.84 -15.28 4.03
N GLY A 19 -7.88 -16.39 4.78
CA GLY A 19 -8.46 -17.64 4.29
C GLY A 19 -7.79 -18.11 2.99
N THR A 20 -8.61 -18.26 1.94
CA THR A 20 -8.18 -18.64 0.58
C THR A 20 -7.91 -17.43 -0.32
N ASP A 21 -8.24 -16.22 0.11
CA ASP A 21 -8.23 -15.03 -0.72
C ASP A 21 -7.01 -14.11 -0.45
N LEU A 22 -6.51 -13.50 -1.52
CA LEU A 22 -5.41 -12.54 -1.47
C LEU A 22 -5.93 -11.12 -1.62
N TRP A 23 -5.72 -10.31 -0.60
CA TRP A 23 -6.19 -8.94 -0.51
C TRP A 23 -5.05 -7.95 -0.70
N VAL A 24 -5.19 -7.04 -1.65
CA VAL A 24 -4.31 -5.87 -1.76
C VAL A 24 -4.87 -4.74 -0.91
N VAL A 25 -4.21 -4.45 0.21
CA VAL A 25 -4.74 -3.55 1.24
C VAL A 25 -4.29 -2.11 1.00
N HIS A 26 -3.09 -1.92 0.46
CA HIS A 26 -2.55 -0.60 0.23
C HIS A 26 -1.49 -0.60 -0.87
N ALA A 27 -1.48 0.45 -1.70
CA ALA A 27 -0.46 0.70 -2.71
C ALA A 27 -0.12 2.19 -2.67
N PHE A 28 1.16 2.52 -2.51
CA PHE A 28 1.59 3.91 -2.44
C PHE A 28 2.81 4.20 -3.32
N GLN A 29 2.86 5.43 -3.79
CA GLN A 29 4.00 5.95 -4.51
C GLN A 29 5.03 6.47 -3.50
N LYS A 30 6.20 5.85 -3.47
CA LYS A 30 7.30 6.35 -2.64
C LYS A 30 7.82 7.66 -3.24
N LYS A 31 7.34 8.79 -2.70
CA LYS A 31 7.69 10.16 -3.14
C LYS A 31 8.90 10.78 -2.42
N SER A 32 9.59 10.07 -1.52
CA SER A 32 10.82 10.58 -0.88
C SER A 32 12.05 9.73 -1.20
N THR A 33 13.16 10.43 -1.49
CA THR A 33 14.44 9.98 -2.02
C THR A 33 15.46 9.59 -0.94
N GLN A 34 15.10 9.57 0.35
CA GLN A 34 16.02 9.19 1.42
C GLN A 34 15.49 7.99 2.22
N GLY A 35 16.24 6.88 2.17
CA GLY A 35 16.01 5.67 2.96
C GLY A 35 15.18 4.58 2.28
N ILE A 36 15.42 3.31 2.63
CA ILE A 36 14.57 2.14 2.30
C ILE A 36 13.39 1.99 3.26
N GLU A 37 13.31 2.82 4.30
CA GLU A 37 12.31 2.76 5.34
C GLU A 37 10.91 3.10 4.80
N THR A 38 9.94 2.27 5.15
CA THR A 38 8.53 2.55 4.94
C THR A 38 8.10 3.62 5.94
N PRO A 39 7.54 4.77 5.51
CA PRO A 39 7.09 5.81 6.44
C PRO A 39 6.10 5.23 7.47
N LYS A 40 6.24 5.62 8.75
CA LYS A 40 5.36 5.12 9.82
C LYS A 40 3.87 5.31 9.52
N HIS A 41 3.51 6.45 8.92
CA HIS A 41 2.15 6.73 8.44
C HIS A 41 1.60 5.62 7.52
N GLU A 42 2.40 5.13 6.57
CA GLU A 42 1.99 4.07 5.64
C GLU A 42 1.77 2.74 6.39
N ILE A 43 2.63 2.45 7.38
CA ILE A 43 2.50 1.27 8.25
C ILE A 43 1.21 1.36 9.08
N ASP A 44 0.91 2.52 9.64
CA ASP A 44 -0.29 2.72 10.47
C ASP A 44 -1.57 2.58 9.65
N VAL A 45 -1.60 3.12 8.42
CA VAL A 45 -2.72 2.95 7.48
C VAL A 45 -2.93 1.47 7.14
N VAL A 46 -1.84 0.73 6.87
CA VAL A 46 -1.93 -0.71 6.60
C VAL A 46 -2.50 -1.45 7.82
N ARG A 47 -2.03 -1.15 9.03
CA ARG A 47 -2.52 -1.78 10.27
C ARG A 47 -4.02 -1.53 10.50
N GLU A 48 -4.48 -0.30 10.31
CA GLU A 48 -5.90 0.04 10.47
C GLU A 48 -6.77 -0.71 9.46
N ARG A 49 -6.34 -0.74 8.18
CA ARG A 49 -7.08 -1.46 7.13
C ARG A 49 -7.11 -2.96 7.36
N LEU A 50 -6.03 -3.54 7.86
CA LEU A 50 -5.98 -4.97 8.22
C LEU A 50 -6.93 -5.32 9.36
N LYS A 51 -7.05 -4.44 10.36
CA LYS A 51 -8.01 -4.64 11.44
C LYS A 51 -9.44 -4.67 10.90
N ARG A 52 -9.80 -3.70 10.04
CA ARG A 52 -11.12 -3.64 9.40
C ARG A 52 -11.42 -4.87 8.54
N LEU A 53 -10.45 -5.31 7.73
CA LEU A 53 -10.63 -6.52 6.89
C LEU A 53 -10.92 -7.76 7.72
N ARG A 54 -10.24 -7.93 8.86
CA ARG A 54 -10.49 -9.07 9.77
C ARG A 54 -11.87 -9.01 10.43
N GLU A 55 -12.36 -7.81 10.74
CA GLU A 55 -13.70 -7.61 11.31
C GLU A 55 -14.81 -7.86 10.28
N GLN A 56 -14.56 -7.66 8.98
CA GLN A 56 -15.54 -7.92 7.91
C GLN A 56 -15.65 -9.39 7.48
N GLU A 57 -14.69 -10.24 7.86
CA GLU A 57 -14.73 -11.69 7.60
C GLU A 57 -15.37 -12.50 8.76
N THR A 58 -15.86 -11.84 9.81
CA THR A 58 -16.64 -12.45 10.90
C THR A 58 -18.13 -12.32 10.62
#